data_AF-A0A957LP26-F1
#
_entry.id   AF-A0A957LP26-F1
#
_cell.length_a   1.000
_cell.length_b   1.000
_cell.length_c   1.000
_cell.angle_alpha   90.00
_cell.angle_beta   90.00
_cell.angle_gamma   90.00
#
_symmetry.space_group_name_H-M   'P 1'
#
loop_
_entity.id
_entity.type
_entity.pdbx_description
1 polymer ?
#
loop_
_entity_poly.entity_id
_entity_poly.type
_entity_poly.pdbx_seq_one_letter_code
_entity_poly.pdbx_strand_id
1 'polypeptide(L)'
;REGHHLFVYPFAGRLVNMGLAALFAYRLGQIQPLTATVTATDYGFELLSPEPAPLDEALAATPPLFDTTRLLEDIPASLNASELARRQFREVARVAGLIFEGFPGRKVRARHVQASSDLFFDVFQKYDAGNLLLTQAQREVLLRQLEATRLAHTLTRMAESKLRLMECARPTPFCFPILVERLQESTVSTESLEDRIRKMTIQLEADAGA
;
A
#
# COMPACT_ATOMS: atom_id res chain seq x y z
N ARG A 1 7.09 24.19 -2.03
CA ARG A 1 5.89 23.56 -1.42
C ARG A 1 6.08 22.06 -1.60
N GLU A 2 5.97 21.25 -0.55
CA GLU A 2 6.27 19.80 -0.59
C GLU A 2 5.28 18.96 -1.40
N GLY A 3 4.15 19.56 -1.82
CA GLY A 3 3.09 18.91 -2.60
C GLY A 3 1.74 19.13 -1.92
N HIS A 4 0.77 18.31 -2.33
CA HIS A 4 -0.55 18.18 -1.75
C HIS A 4 -0.61 16.90 -0.93
N HIS A 5 -1.08 17.04 0.31
CA HIS A 5 -1.15 15.96 1.29
C HIS A 5 -2.61 15.59 1.54
N LEU A 6 -2.96 14.33 1.31
CA LEU A 6 -4.24 13.76 1.72
C LEU A 6 -4.03 12.78 2.86
N PHE A 7 -4.43 13.16 4.07
CA PHE A 7 -4.39 12.30 5.25
C PHE A 7 -5.74 11.63 5.47
N VAL A 8 -5.74 10.31 5.68
CA VAL A 8 -6.94 9.51 5.89
C VAL A 8 -6.78 8.68 7.15
N TYR A 9 -7.77 8.73 8.05
CA TYR A 9 -7.70 8.14 9.39
C TYR A 9 -8.77 7.06 9.61
N PRO A 10 -8.61 5.86 9.03
CA PRO A 10 -9.53 4.74 9.23
C PRO A 10 -9.29 3.96 10.53
N PHE A 11 -8.12 4.11 11.20
CA PHE A 11 -7.74 3.36 12.40
C PHE A 11 -7.82 1.83 12.24
N ALA A 12 -7.28 1.31 11.15
CA ALA A 12 -7.36 -0.12 10.83
C ALA A 12 -6.04 -0.90 11.05
N GLY A 13 -5.01 -0.25 11.59
CA GLY A 13 -3.67 -0.83 11.72
C GLY A 13 -2.85 -0.72 10.43
N ARG A 14 -1.51 -0.78 10.57
CA ARG A 14 -0.57 -0.42 9.49
C ARG A 14 -0.79 -1.19 8.19
N LEU A 15 -0.98 -2.51 8.25
CA LEU A 15 -1.13 -3.35 7.06
C LEU A 15 -2.39 -2.99 6.25
N VAL A 16 -3.53 -2.83 6.91
CA VAL A 16 -4.78 -2.42 6.25
C VAL A 16 -4.67 -0.99 5.73
N ASN A 17 -4.07 -0.08 6.49
CA ASN A 17 -3.88 1.30 6.05
C ASN A 17 -2.96 1.41 4.82
N MET A 18 -1.92 0.58 4.74
CA MET A 18 -1.06 0.47 3.56
C MET A 18 -1.85 -0.02 2.34
N GLY A 19 -2.67 -1.05 2.52
CA GLY A 19 -3.54 -1.58 1.44
C GLY A 19 -4.58 -0.56 0.98
N LEU A 20 -5.21 0.16 1.91
CA LEU A 20 -6.16 1.24 1.61
C LEU A 20 -5.50 2.39 0.87
N ALA A 21 -4.30 2.79 1.28
CA ALA A 21 -3.57 3.86 0.61
C ALA A 21 -3.22 3.52 -0.83
N ALA A 22 -2.74 2.31 -1.08
CA ALA A 22 -2.50 1.82 -2.43
C ALA A 22 -3.80 1.78 -3.26
N LEU A 23 -4.88 1.22 -2.69
CA LEU A 23 -6.20 1.18 -3.33
C LEU A 23 -6.69 2.57 -3.71
N PHE A 24 -6.56 3.54 -2.81
CA PHE A 24 -7.01 4.91 -3.04
C PHE A 24 -6.16 5.58 -4.12
N ALA A 25 -4.85 5.45 -4.06
CA ALA A 25 -3.96 5.97 -5.10
C ALA A 25 -4.32 5.42 -6.49
N TYR A 26 -4.62 4.12 -6.58
CA TYR A 26 -5.07 3.49 -7.81
C TYR A 26 -6.41 4.05 -8.31
N ARG A 27 -7.44 4.09 -7.44
CA ARG A 27 -8.78 4.57 -7.79
C ARG A 27 -8.78 6.05 -8.20
N LEU A 28 -8.03 6.88 -7.47
CA LEU A 28 -7.83 8.29 -7.83
C LEU A 28 -7.09 8.41 -9.18
N GLY A 29 -6.09 7.54 -9.40
CA GLY A 29 -5.35 7.43 -10.66
C GLY A 29 -6.19 7.06 -11.88
N GLN A 30 -7.34 6.37 -11.69
CA GLN A 30 -8.28 6.06 -12.78
C GLN A 30 -9.10 7.28 -13.22
N ILE A 31 -9.22 8.30 -12.37
CA ILE A 31 -9.95 9.54 -12.67
C ILE A 31 -9.00 10.54 -13.34
N GLN A 32 -7.83 10.75 -12.73
CA GLN A 32 -6.77 11.57 -13.30
C GLN A 32 -5.40 10.93 -13.01
N PRO A 33 -4.44 10.98 -13.95
CA PRO A 33 -3.10 10.48 -13.70
C PRO A 33 -2.50 11.08 -12.42
N LEU A 34 -2.23 10.25 -11.43
CA LEU A 34 -1.77 10.66 -10.10
C LEU A 34 -0.50 9.89 -9.72
N THR A 35 0.60 10.61 -9.57
CA THR A 35 1.81 10.06 -8.94
C THR A 35 1.75 10.39 -7.46
N ALA A 36 1.56 9.37 -6.62
CA ALA A 36 1.48 9.55 -5.17
C ALA A 36 2.52 8.72 -4.42
N THR A 37 3.17 9.34 -3.44
CA THR A 37 3.94 8.66 -2.41
C THR A 37 3.00 8.27 -1.27
N VAL A 38 3.05 7.00 -0.87
CA VAL A 38 2.20 6.42 0.15
C VAL A 38 3.00 6.22 1.44
N THR A 39 2.46 6.67 2.57
CA THR A 39 2.98 6.37 3.90
C THR A 39 1.84 5.92 4.80
N ALA A 40 2.05 4.88 5.62
CA ALA A 40 1.00 4.36 6.50
C ALA A 40 1.53 4.04 7.91
N THR A 41 0.70 4.36 8.90
CA THR A 41 0.87 4.06 10.33
C THR A 41 -0.30 3.21 10.82
N ASP A 42 -0.37 2.89 12.12
CA ASP A 42 -1.53 2.17 12.68
C ASP A 42 -2.81 3.01 12.71
N TYR A 43 -2.69 4.34 12.78
CA TYR A 43 -3.82 5.27 12.88
C TYR A 43 -4.39 5.64 11.52
N GLY A 44 -3.54 5.82 10.52
CA GLY A 44 -3.95 6.19 9.19
C GLY A 44 -2.81 6.24 8.18
N PHE A 45 -3.10 6.83 7.03
CA PHE A 45 -2.17 6.92 5.92
C PHE A 45 -2.18 8.30 5.24
N GLU A 46 -1.14 8.56 4.48
CA GLU A 46 -0.93 9.76 3.68
C GLU A 46 -0.77 9.38 2.20
N LEU A 47 -1.44 10.15 1.33
CA LEU A 47 -1.13 10.23 -0.09
C LEU A 47 -0.51 11.61 -0.36
N LEU A 48 0.78 11.63 -0.66
CA LEU A 48 1.51 12.84 -1.06
C LEU A 48 1.64 12.89 -2.57
N SER A 49 1.15 13.96 -3.19
CA SER A 49 1.16 14.13 -4.64
C SER A 49 1.55 15.54 -5.08
N PRO A 50 2.09 15.74 -6.29
CA PRO A 50 2.44 17.07 -6.78
C PRO A 50 1.24 18.00 -6.96
N GLU A 51 0.08 17.43 -7.30
CA GLU A 51 -1.19 18.11 -7.57
C GLU A 51 -2.27 17.61 -6.61
N PRO A 52 -3.36 18.38 -6.36
CA PRO A 52 -4.46 17.90 -5.53
C PRO A 52 -5.04 16.58 -6.05
N ALA A 53 -5.24 15.61 -5.16
CA ALA A 53 -5.99 14.41 -5.49
C ALA A 53 -7.45 14.76 -5.84
N PRO A 54 -8.08 14.09 -6.82
CA PRO A 54 -9.44 14.39 -7.28
C PRO A 54 -10.48 13.77 -6.34
N LEU A 55 -10.43 14.17 -5.07
CA LEU A 55 -11.19 13.50 -4.01
C LEU A 55 -12.69 13.71 -4.17
N ASP A 56 -13.12 14.92 -4.52
CA ASP A 56 -14.54 15.22 -4.71
C ASP A 56 -15.10 14.44 -5.92
N GLU A 57 -14.36 14.38 -7.03
CA GLU A 57 -14.72 13.58 -8.19
C GLU A 57 -14.78 12.09 -7.84
N ALA A 58 -13.83 11.59 -7.04
CA ALA A 58 -13.79 10.19 -6.62
C ALA A 58 -14.94 9.82 -5.69
N LEU A 59 -15.35 10.73 -4.81
CA LEU A 59 -16.51 10.53 -3.93
C LEU A 59 -17.83 10.57 -4.71
N ALA A 60 -17.91 11.38 -5.78
CA ALA A 60 -19.07 11.48 -6.66
C ALA A 60 -19.11 10.44 -7.79
N ALA A 61 -18.00 9.72 -8.03
CA ALA A 61 -17.87 8.74 -9.10
C ALA A 61 -18.84 7.56 -8.97
N THR A 62 -19.04 6.83 -10.07
CA THR A 62 -19.79 5.57 -10.10
C THR A 62 -18.90 4.47 -10.68
N PRO A 63 -18.38 3.53 -9.87
CA PRO A 63 -18.59 3.40 -8.42
C PRO A 63 -17.82 4.46 -7.60
N PRO A 64 -18.28 4.80 -6.38
CA PRO A 64 -17.61 5.79 -5.52
C PRO A 64 -16.30 5.25 -4.93
N LEU A 65 -15.45 6.14 -4.42
CA LEU A 65 -14.13 5.82 -3.86
C LEU A 65 -14.13 4.69 -2.82
N PHE A 66 -15.19 4.57 -2.02
CA PHE A 66 -15.31 3.54 -0.97
C PHE A 66 -16.06 2.28 -1.42
N ASP A 67 -16.35 2.13 -2.70
CA ASP A 67 -17.10 0.99 -3.20
C ASP A 67 -16.37 -0.33 -2.97
N THR A 68 -17.11 -1.39 -2.63
CA THR A 68 -16.55 -2.71 -2.36
C THR A 68 -16.86 -3.74 -3.45
N THR A 69 -17.65 -3.39 -4.47
CA THR A 69 -18.11 -4.35 -5.50
C THR A 69 -16.96 -4.86 -6.36
N ARG A 70 -16.01 -3.98 -6.71
CA ARG A 70 -14.83 -4.31 -7.52
C ARG A 70 -13.54 -4.49 -6.72
N LEU A 71 -13.65 -4.64 -5.41
CA LEU A 71 -12.50 -4.63 -4.51
C LEU A 71 -11.47 -5.75 -4.82
N LEU A 72 -11.95 -6.93 -5.23
CA LEU A 72 -11.09 -8.05 -5.59
C LEU A 72 -10.30 -7.82 -6.89
N GLU A 73 -10.78 -6.94 -7.77
CA GLU A 73 -10.08 -6.53 -8.98
C GLU A 73 -9.11 -5.39 -8.69
N ASP A 74 -9.55 -4.42 -7.88
CA ASP A 74 -8.79 -3.20 -7.61
C ASP A 74 -7.57 -3.44 -6.72
N ILE A 75 -7.67 -4.31 -5.69
CA ILE A 75 -6.55 -4.58 -4.77
C ILE A 75 -5.31 -5.12 -5.51
N PRO A 76 -5.42 -6.17 -6.37
CA PRO A 76 -4.30 -6.62 -7.18
C PRO A 76 -3.76 -5.56 -8.14
N ALA A 77 -4.62 -4.69 -8.67
CA ALA A 77 -4.20 -3.64 -9.60
C ALA A 77 -3.49 -2.47 -8.89
N SER A 78 -3.84 -2.23 -7.62
CA SER A 78 -3.38 -1.06 -6.86
C SER A 78 -2.03 -1.23 -6.19
N LEU A 79 -1.75 -2.45 -5.78
CA LEU A 79 -0.43 -2.85 -5.29
C LEU A 79 0.29 -3.43 -6.50
N ASN A 80 1.61 -3.37 -6.60
CA ASN A 80 2.34 -4.09 -7.65
C ASN A 80 2.18 -5.62 -7.46
N ALA A 81 0.96 -6.15 -7.55
CA ALA A 81 0.59 -7.49 -7.16
C ALA A 81 1.25 -8.50 -8.09
N SER A 82 1.64 -8.09 -9.30
CA SER A 82 2.52 -8.88 -10.16
C SER A 82 3.83 -9.24 -9.44
N GLU A 83 4.50 -8.30 -8.79
CA GLU A 83 5.74 -8.57 -8.05
C GLU A 83 5.50 -9.35 -6.76
N LEU A 84 4.44 -9.01 -6.02
CA LEU A 84 4.06 -9.75 -4.81
C LEU A 84 3.65 -11.20 -5.13
N ALA A 85 2.91 -11.41 -6.22
CA ALA A 85 2.50 -12.71 -6.71
C ALA A 85 3.68 -13.51 -7.25
N ARG A 86 4.61 -12.89 -7.98
CA ARG A 86 5.88 -13.54 -8.36
C ARG A 86 6.64 -14.03 -7.14
N ARG A 87 6.78 -13.17 -6.12
CA ARG A 87 7.42 -13.53 -4.85
C ARG A 87 6.71 -14.69 -4.15
N GLN A 88 5.38 -14.62 -4.03
CA GLN A 88 4.60 -15.67 -3.39
C GLN A 88 4.60 -16.98 -4.18
N PHE A 89 4.59 -16.89 -5.51
CA PHE A 89 4.67 -18.03 -6.40
C PHE A 89 5.98 -18.80 -6.21
N ARG A 90 7.09 -18.14 -5.90
CA ARG A 90 8.35 -18.86 -5.60
C ARG A 90 8.22 -19.78 -4.38
N GLU A 91 7.54 -19.31 -3.34
CA GLU A 91 7.27 -20.12 -2.14
C GLU A 91 6.34 -21.29 -2.47
N VAL A 92 5.27 -21.03 -3.23
CA VAL A 92 4.33 -22.08 -3.69
C VAL A 92 5.04 -23.11 -4.58
N ALA A 93 5.85 -22.67 -5.53
CA ALA A 93 6.58 -23.53 -6.46
C ALA A 93 7.68 -24.34 -5.75
N ARG A 94 8.30 -23.80 -4.70
CA ARG A 94 9.20 -24.55 -3.80
C ARG A 94 8.45 -25.68 -3.10
N VAL A 95 7.31 -25.38 -2.48
CA VAL A 95 6.48 -26.38 -1.79
C VAL A 95 5.95 -27.44 -2.77
N ALA A 96 5.59 -27.03 -3.99
CA ALA A 96 5.14 -27.93 -5.05
C ALA A 96 6.27 -28.76 -5.70
N GLY A 97 7.53 -28.55 -5.30
CA GLY A 97 8.69 -29.27 -5.84
C GLY A 97 9.09 -28.86 -7.26
N LEU A 98 8.56 -27.76 -7.79
CA LEU A 98 8.93 -27.22 -9.11
C LEU A 98 10.29 -26.53 -9.10
N ILE A 99 10.74 -26.08 -7.93
CA ILE A 99 12.01 -25.40 -7.74
C ILE A 99 12.95 -26.33 -7.00
N PHE A 100 14.10 -26.62 -7.61
CA PHE A 100 15.18 -27.36 -6.96
C PHE A 100 16.15 -26.41 -6.25
N GLU A 101 16.30 -26.56 -4.94
CA GLU A 101 17.16 -25.70 -4.11
C GLU A 101 18.58 -26.23 -3.89
N GLY A 102 18.90 -27.40 -4.47
CA GLY A 102 20.17 -28.08 -4.26
C GLY A 102 20.09 -29.19 -3.21
N PHE A 103 21.22 -29.87 -3.00
CA PHE A 103 21.35 -30.95 -2.03
C PHE A 103 21.80 -30.40 -0.66
N PRO A 104 21.60 -31.15 0.45
CA PRO A 104 22.17 -30.80 1.75
C PRO A 104 23.67 -30.45 1.64
N GLY A 105 24.05 -29.26 2.10
CA GLY A 105 25.43 -28.75 2.01
C GLY A 105 25.84 -28.16 0.65
N ARG A 106 25.00 -28.26 -0.40
CA ARG A 106 25.23 -27.67 -1.73
C ARG A 106 23.97 -27.01 -2.26
N LYS A 107 23.62 -25.86 -1.67
CA LYS A 107 22.47 -25.06 -2.11
C LYS A 107 22.75 -24.36 -3.45
N VAL A 108 21.73 -24.31 -4.30
CA VAL A 108 21.74 -23.48 -5.52
C VAL A 108 21.75 -22.01 -5.10
N ARG A 109 22.44 -21.16 -5.87
CA ARG A 109 22.49 -19.71 -5.60
C ARG A 109 21.08 -19.12 -5.68
N ALA A 110 20.73 -18.25 -4.72
CA ALA A 110 19.41 -17.62 -4.64
C ALA A 110 18.96 -16.96 -5.96
N ARG A 111 19.87 -16.28 -6.67
CA ARG A 111 19.59 -15.67 -7.98
C ARG A 111 19.13 -16.66 -9.05
N HIS A 112 19.64 -17.91 -9.03
CA HIS A 112 19.24 -18.92 -10.01
C HIS A 112 17.87 -19.50 -9.65
N VAL A 113 17.61 -19.71 -8.36
CA VAL A 113 16.29 -20.11 -7.86
C VAL A 113 15.22 -19.07 -8.25
N GLN A 114 15.54 -17.79 -8.09
CA GLN A 114 14.66 -16.69 -8.50
C GLN A 114 14.38 -16.72 -10.02
N ALA A 115 15.42 -16.76 -10.85
CA ALA A 115 15.28 -16.77 -12.30
C ALA A 115 14.45 -17.97 -12.80
N SER A 116 14.66 -19.17 -12.23
CA SER A 116 13.86 -20.36 -12.58
C SER A 116 12.39 -20.19 -12.21
N SER A 117 12.11 -19.64 -11.02
CA SER A 117 10.73 -19.42 -10.60
C SER A 117 10.00 -18.37 -11.43
N ASP A 118 10.69 -17.28 -11.77
CA ASP A 118 10.09 -16.20 -12.55
C ASP A 118 9.75 -16.69 -13.98
N LEU A 119 10.60 -17.56 -14.55
CA LEU A 119 10.31 -18.24 -15.82
C LEU A 119 9.06 -19.14 -15.73
N PHE A 120 8.94 -19.95 -14.68
CA PHE A 120 7.73 -20.78 -14.49
C PHE A 120 6.47 -19.93 -14.35
N PHE A 121 6.55 -18.83 -13.62
CA PHE A 121 5.44 -17.88 -13.49
C PHE A 121 5.02 -17.32 -14.86
N ASP A 122 5.98 -16.86 -15.67
CA ASP A 122 5.70 -16.31 -17.00
C ASP A 122 5.11 -17.35 -17.95
N VAL A 123 5.62 -18.58 -17.91
CA VAL A 123 5.12 -19.69 -18.73
C VAL A 123 3.69 -20.03 -18.34
N PHE A 124 3.39 -20.18 -17.05
CA PHE A 124 2.02 -20.44 -16.61
C PHE A 124 1.11 -19.26 -16.95
N GLN A 125 1.52 -18.02 -16.70
CA GLN A 125 0.68 -16.87 -17.03
C GLN A 125 0.32 -16.80 -18.52
N LYS A 126 1.27 -17.16 -19.40
CA LYS A 126 1.08 -17.10 -20.86
C LYS A 126 0.36 -18.30 -21.45
N TYR A 127 0.64 -19.51 -20.95
CA TYR A 127 0.20 -20.76 -21.58
C TYR A 127 -0.75 -21.61 -20.72
N ASP A 128 -0.88 -21.32 -19.43
CA ASP A 128 -1.73 -22.03 -18.48
C ASP A 128 -2.26 -21.07 -17.39
N ALA A 129 -3.01 -20.03 -17.81
CA ALA A 129 -3.47 -18.99 -16.90
C ALA A 129 -4.43 -19.51 -15.80
N GLY A 130 -5.01 -20.70 -16.00
CA GLY A 130 -5.84 -21.41 -15.02
C GLY A 130 -5.05 -22.27 -14.03
N ASN A 131 -3.71 -22.21 -14.05
CA ASN A 131 -2.87 -23.03 -13.18
C ASN A 131 -3.15 -22.77 -11.69
N LEU A 132 -3.41 -23.84 -10.94
CA LEU A 132 -3.76 -23.75 -9.51
C LEU A 132 -2.65 -23.14 -8.65
N LEU A 133 -1.37 -23.24 -9.05
CA LEU A 133 -0.26 -22.63 -8.32
C LEU A 133 -0.25 -21.11 -8.47
N LEU A 134 -0.64 -20.60 -9.65
CA LEU A 134 -0.85 -19.16 -9.85
C LEU A 134 -2.02 -18.67 -9.01
N THR A 135 -3.15 -19.39 -9.03
CA THR A 135 -4.32 -19.06 -8.21
C THR A 135 -3.97 -19.07 -6.71
N GLN A 136 -3.22 -20.07 -6.25
CA GLN A 136 -2.80 -20.15 -4.85
C GLN A 136 -1.86 -19.01 -4.48
N ALA A 137 -0.89 -18.66 -5.33
CA ALA A 137 0.00 -17.53 -5.09
C ALA A 137 -0.76 -16.22 -4.97
N GLN A 138 -1.69 -15.94 -5.89
CA GLN A 138 -2.55 -14.76 -5.84
C GLN A 138 -3.42 -14.72 -4.59
N ARG A 139 -4.05 -15.86 -4.25
CA ARG A 139 -4.88 -15.99 -3.05
C ARG A 139 -4.09 -15.74 -1.77
N GLU A 140 -2.87 -16.26 -1.67
CA GLU A 140 -2.03 -16.06 -0.49
C GLU A 140 -1.53 -14.61 -0.36
N VAL A 141 -1.24 -13.93 -1.47
CA VAL A 141 -0.95 -12.49 -1.44
C VAL A 141 -2.14 -11.73 -0.88
N LEU A 142 -3.35 -11.98 -1.40
CA LEU A 142 -4.57 -11.31 -0.97
C LEU A 142 -4.90 -11.57 0.52
N LEU A 143 -4.82 -12.81 0.96
CA LEU A 143 -5.20 -13.18 2.32
C LEU A 143 -4.14 -12.82 3.37
N ARG A 144 -2.87 -13.10 3.10
CA ARG A 144 -1.80 -12.99 4.11
C ARG A 144 -1.07 -11.65 4.05
N GLN A 145 -0.79 -11.13 2.86
CA GLN A 145 0.01 -9.91 2.75
C GLN A 145 -0.86 -8.65 2.76
N LEU A 146 -2.09 -8.75 2.25
CA LEU A 146 -2.97 -7.60 2.06
C LEU A 146 -4.17 -7.57 3.00
N GLU A 147 -4.32 -8.59 3.85
CA GLU A 147 -5.44 -8.78 4.77
C GLU A 147 -6.78 -8.40 4.12
N ALA A 148 -7.02 -8.85 2.88
CA ALA A 148 -8.09 -8.34 2.02
C ALA A 148 -9.47 -8.37 2.69
N THR A 149 -9.74 -9.35 3.54
CA THR A 149 -10.95 -9.41 4.36
C THR A 149 -11.08 -8.22 5.31
N ARG A 150 -10.03 -7.88 6.06
CA ARG A 150 -10.02 -6.73 6.99
C ARG A 150 -10.06 -5.40 6.24
N LEU A 151 -9.39 -5.33 5.09
CA LEU A 151 -9.48 -4.17 4.20
C LEU A 151 -10.93 -3.98 3.72
N ALA A 152 -11.58 -5.02 3.22
CA ALA A 152 -12.98 -4.99 2.79
C ALA A 152 -13.91 -4.52 3.92
N HIS A 153 -13.82 -5.11 5.11
CA HIS A 153 -14.61 -4.67 6.27
C HIS A 153 -14.34 -3.22 6.65
N THR A 154 -13.10 -2.77 6.57
CA THR A 154 -12.74 -1.39 6.86
C THR A 154 -13.34 -0.44 5.83
N LEU A 155 -13.28 -0.80 4.55
CA LEU A 155 -13.82 0.00 3.47
C LEU A 155 -15.35 0.10 3.55
N THR A 156 -16.05 -1.01 3.84
CA THR A 156 -17.50 -1.01 4.12
C THR A 156 -17.83 -0.07 5.28
N ARG A 157 -17.10 -0.19 6.40
CA ARG A 157 -17.30 0.69 7.57
C ARG A 157 -17.07 2.16 7.21
N MET A 158 -16.06 2.47 6.40
CA MET A 158 -15.81 3.84 5.93
C MET A 158 -16.95 4.36 5.06
N ALA A 159 -17.48 3.54 4.14
CA ALA A 159 -18.59 3.90 3.27
C ALA A 159 -19.88 4.21 4.04
N GLU A 160 -20.13 3.49 5.15
CA GLU A 160 -21.29 3.70 6.02
C GLU A 160 -21.11 4.84 7.04
N SER A 161 -19.87 5.34 7.21
CA SER A 161 -19.55 6.36 8.20
C SER A 161 -19.84 7.77 7.69
N LYS A 162 -20.14 8.69 8.61
CA LYS A 162 -20.21 10.12 8.29
C LYS A 162 -18.81 10.63 7.94
N LEU A 163 -18.57 10.90 6.66
CA LEU A 163 -17.33 11.50 6.18
C LEU A 163 -17.16 12.92 6.75
N ARG A 164 -15.96 13.21 7.27
CA ARG A 164 -15.55 14.56 7.65
C ARG A 164 -14.31 14.95 6.85
N LEU A 165 -14.49 15.88 5.93
CA LEU A 165 -13.41 16.49 5.16
C LEU A 165 -13.04 17.79 5.84
N MET A 166 -11.74 17.99 6.10
CA MET A 166 -11.21 19.19 6.71
C MET A 166 -10.02 19.67 5.88
N GLU A 167 -10.18 20.81 5.22
CA GLU A 167 -9.07 21.48 4.55
C GLU A 167 -8.25 22.24 5.59
N CYS A 168 -6.98 21.86 5.71
CA CYS A 168 -6.06 22.47 6.66
C CYS A 168 -4.98 23.23 5.91
N ALA A 169 -4.81 24.52 6.21
CA ALA A 169 -3.76 25.34 5.62
C ALA A 169 -2.34 24.94 6.09
N ARG A 170 -2.25 24.21 7.20
CA ARG A 170 -1.01 23.74 7.83
C ARG A 170 -1.17 22.30 8.35
N PRO A 171 -0.08 21.53 8.47
CA PRO A 171 -0.11 20.23 9.13
C PRO A 171 -0.70 20.32 10.54
N THR A 172 -1.61 19.42 10.88
CA THR A 172 -2.23 19.38 12.21
C THR A 172 -1.40 18.51 13.16
N PRO A 173 -1.51 18.69 14.49
CA PRO A 173 -0.89 17.76 15.45
C PRO A 173 -1.30 16.30 15.20
N PHE A 174 -2.48 16.08 14.64
CA PHE A 174 -3.00 14.75 14.38
C PHE A 174 -2.37 14.06 13.15
N CYS A 175 -1.83 14.80 12.18
CA CYS A 175 -1.08 14.21 11.07
C CYS A 175 0.39 13.96 11.41
N PHE A 176 0.87 14.46 12.55
CA PHE A 176 2.27 14.40 12.92
C PHE A 176 2.87 12.99 12.93
N PRO A 177 2.22 11.93 13.48
CA PRO A 177 2.78 10.59 13.46
C PRO A 177 3.04 10.07 12.04
N ILE A 178 2.12 10.35 11.10
CA ILE A 178 2.25 9.92 9.71
C ILE A 178 3.34 10.73 8.99
N LEU A 179 3.41 12.03 9.27
CA LEU A 179 4.43 12.91 8.70
C LEU A 179 5.84 12.55 9.15
N VAL A 180 6.01 12.16 10.42
CA VAL A 180 7.29 11.67 10.96
C VAL A 180 7.70 10.36 10.29
N GLU A 181 6.78 9.42 10.12
CA GLU A 181 7.03 8.15 9.42
C GLU A 181 7.54 8.42 7.99
N ARG A 182 6.86 9.30 7.25
CA ARG A 182 7.26 9.68 5.88
C ARG A 182 8.68 10.23 5.86
N LEU A 183 9.00 11.14 6.78
CA LEU A 183 10.32 11.74 6.88
C LEU A 183 11.40 10.71 7.17
N GLN A 184 11.12 9.69 7.98
CA GLN A 184 12.07 8.60 8.22
C GLN A 184 12.32 7.77 6.96
N GLU A 185 11.27 7.45 6.22
CA GLU A 185 11.36 6.67 4.98
C GLU A 185 12.06 7.45 3.86
N SER A 186 11.89 8.78 3.81
CA SER A 186 12.34 9.61 2.69
C SER A 186 13.66 10.35 2.90
N THR A 187 14.21 10.41 4.12
CA THR A 187 15.42 11.19 4.40
C THR A 187 16.53 10.37 5.05
N VAL A 188 17.67 10.28 4.36
CA VAL A 188 18.94 9.89 4.98
C VAL A 188 19.58 11.16 5.51
N SER A 189 19.62 11.32 6.83
CA SER A 189 20.15 12.51 7.52
C SER A 189 21.25 12.13 8.50
N THR A 190 22.20 13.03 8.71
CA THR A 190 23.23 12.94 9.76
C THR A 190 22.75 13.48 11.11
N GLU A 191 21.60 14.17 11.16
CA GLU A 191 20.96 14.55 12.43
C GLU A 191 20.23 13.35 13.05
N SER A 192 20.20 13.30 14.39
CA SER A 192 19.41 12.29 15.08
C SER A 192 17.92 12.53 14.83
N LEU A 193 17.16 11.43 14.69
CA LEU A 193 15.71 11.49 14.50
C LEU A 193 15.01 12.21 15.66
N GLU A 194 15.52 12.03 16.88
CA GLU A 194 14.97 12.65 18.09
C GLU A 194 15.08 14.18 18.05
N ASP A 195 16.24 14.71 17.64
CA ASP A 195 16.47 16.15 17.55
C ASP A 195 15.57 16.81 16.50
N ARG A 196 15.32 16.12 15.38
CA ARG A 196 14.40 16.58 14.34
C ARG A 196 12.95 16.60 14.83
N ILE A 197 12.51 15.53 15.50
CA ILE A 197 11.15 15.45 16.06
C ILE A 197 10.95 16.57 17.07
N ARG A 198 11.90 16.78 17.99
CA ARG A 198 11.81 17.83 19.02
C ARG A 198 11.64 19.23 18.40
N LYS A 199 12.42 19.57 17.36
CA LYS A 199 12.28 20.85 16.63
C LYS A 199 10.89 20.99 15.98
N MET A 200 10.38 19.92 15.36
CA MET A 200 9.08 19.96 14.70
C MET A 200 7.92 20.06 15.69
N THR A 201 7.99 19.36 16.83
CA THR A 201 6.96 19.45 17.89
C THR A 201 6.84 20.87 18.42
N ILE A 202 7.97 21.53 18.72
CA ILE A 202 7.98 22.92 19.20
C ILE A 202 7.32 23.86 18.18
N GLN A 203 7.61 23.67 16.89
CA GLN A 203 7.01 24.48 15.82
C GLN A 203 5.49 24.27 15.73
N LEU A 204 5.03 23.02 15.82
CA LEU A 204 3.61 22.67 15.76
C LEU A 204 2.83 23.15 16.99
N GLU A 205 3.42 23.11 18.18
CA GLU A 205 2.83 23.66 19.40
C GLU A 205 2.67 25.17 19.31
N ALA A 206 3.68 25.88 18.78
CA ALA A 206 3.60 27.32 18.54
C ALA A 206 2.52 27.68 17.51
N ASP A 207 2.36 26.86 16.46
CA ASP A 207 1.37 27.06 15.41
C ASP A 207 -0.07 26.67 15.82
N ALA A 208 -0.24 25.72 16.75
CA ALA A 208 -1.54 25.27 17.25
C ALA A 208 -2.09 26.14 18.42
N GLY A 209 -1.21 26.91 19.08
CA GLY A 209 -1.57 27.83 20.17
C GLY A 209 -1.94 29.26 19.73
N ALA A 210 -1.95 29.54 18.43
CA ALA A 210 -2.29 30.83 17.82
C ALA A 210 -3.63 30.77 17.07
#